data_AF-A0A958HI12-F1
#
_entry.id   AF-A0A958HI12-F1
#
_cell.length_a   1.000
_cell.length_b   1.000
_cell.length_c   1.000
_cell.angle_alpha   90.00
_cell.angle_beta   90.00
_cell.angle_gamma   90.00
#
_symmetry.space_group_name_H-M   'P 1'
#
loop_
_entity.id
_entity.type
_entity.pdbx_description
1 polymer ?
#
loop_
_entity_poly.entity_id
_entity_poly.type
_entity_poly.pdbx_seq_one_letter_code
_entity_poly.pdbx_strand_id
1 'polypeptide(L)'
;VTTGGQASKELLPLSYSFALTYANARQQLNGQNVAANPVVTFQTINVTVELRDSLGNLIPDETGTGAVQYYAGGWRDFGVTAGGQASKELLPLSYSFAMTYANARQQLNGQNVAANAIVTFQTGQVHSDSGTAIQYYAGGWRSFVQDMQLLPASYTFRFSDATPNQAYPIAPGVTNVIH
;
A
#
# COMPACT_ATOMS: atom_id res chain seq x y z
N VAL A 1 -19.43 -21.79 4.03
CA VAL A 1 -18.01 -22.15 4.27
C VAL A 1 -17.59 -23.05 3.14
N THR A 2 -16.45 -22.79 2.50
CA THR A 2 -15.92 -23.68 1.46
C THR A 2 -15.04 -24.75 2.11
N THR A 3 -15.02 -25.95 1.56
CA THR A 3 -14.10 -27.03 1.93
C THR A 3 -13.24 -27.30 0.71
N GLY A 4 -11.91 -27.11 0.82
CA GLY A 4 -11.01 -27.24 -0.34
C GLY A 4 -11.33 -26.26 -1.47
N GLY A 5 -11.85 -25.07 -1.15
CA GLY A 5 -12.21 -24.04 -2.14
C GLY A 5 -13.57 -24.26 -2.84
N GLN A 6 -14.32 -25.30 -2.48
CA GLN A 6 -15.61 -25.63 -3.09
C GLN A 6 -16.76 -25.61 -2.07
N ALA A 7 -17.97 -25.30 -2.53
CA ALA A 7 -19.21 -25.45 -1.79
C ALA A 7 -20.36 -25.79 -2.76
N SER A 8 -21.19 -26.76 -2.42
CA SER A 8 -22.31 -27.21 -3.26
C SER A 8 -23.64 -27.07 -2.53
N LYS A 9 -24.69 -26.70 -3.26
CA LYS A 9 -26.06 -26.65 -2.77
C LYS A 9 -27.03 -26.92 -3.91
N GLU A 10 -28.02 -27.77 -3.66
CA GLU A 10 -29.12 -27.98 -4.59
C GLU A 10 -30.05 -26.76 -4.62
N LEU A 11 -30.37 -26.28 -5.81
CA LEU A 11 -31.18 -25.09 -6.06
C LEU A 11 -32.17 -25.38 -7.18
N LEU A 12 -33.33 -24.71 -7.14
CA LEU A 12 -34.26 -24.73 -8.27
C LEU A 12 -33.62 -24.05 -9.50
N PRO A 13 -34.04 -24.39 -10.73
CA PRO A 13 -33.43 -23.88 -11.97
C PRO A 13 -33.84 -22.42 -12.25
N LEU A 14 -33.37 -21.49 -11.43
CA LEU A 14 -33.67 -20.04 -11.48
C LEU A 14 -32.39 -19.18 -11.52
N SER A 15 -32.56 -17.87 -11.61
CA SER A 15 -31.45 -16.92 -11.44
C SER A 15 -31.26 -16.53 -9.98
N TYR A 16 -30.03 -16.54 -9.50
CA TYR A 16 -29.66 -16.18 -8.13
C TYR A 16 -28.53 -15.15 -8.09
N SER A 17 -28.40 -14.51 -6.93
CA SER A 17 -27.19 -13.75 -6.57
C SER A 17 -26.35 -14.58 -5.61
N PHE A 18 -25.05 -14.61 -5.85
CA PHE A 18 -24.07 -15.28 -5.02
C PHE A 18 -23.10 -14.25 -4.46
N ALA A 19 -22.60 -14.47 -3.24
CA ALA A 19 -21.58 -13.62 -2.67
C ALA A 19 -20.51 -14.40 -1.93
N LEU A 20 -19.28 -13.92 -2.03
CA LEU A 20 -18.14 -14.42 -1.29
C LEU A 20 -17.63 -13.31 -0.38
N THR A 21 -17.48 -13.65 0.90
CA THR A 21 -16.71 -12.85 1.85
C THR A 21 -15.34 -13.49 2.01
N TYR A 22 -14.29 -12.73 1.72
CA TYR A 22 -12.91 -13.17 1.84
C TYR A 22 -12.04 -11.99 2.28
N ALA A 23 -11.11 -12.23 3.21
CA ALA A 23 -10.19 -11.21 3.74
C ALA A 23 -10.90 -9.91 4.20
N ASN A 24 -12.08 -10.04 4.84
CA ASN A 24 -12.96 -8.95 5.31
C ASN A 24 -13.63 -8.10 4.21
N ALA A 25 -13.48 -8.48 2.94
CA ALA A 25 -14.18 -7.88 1.81
C ALA A 25 -15.30 -8.79 1.31
N ARG A 26 -16.30 -8.22 0.63
CA ARG A 26 -17.43 -8.97 0.06
C ARG A 26 -17.61 -8.64 -1.41
N GLN A 27 -17.57 -9.67 -2.26
CA GLN A 27 -17.91 -9.58 -3.67
C GLN A 27 -19.26 -10.24 -3.91
N GLN A 28 -20.09 -9.67 -4.77
CA GLN A 28 -21.38 -10.23 -5.16
C GLN A 28 -21.46 -10.37 -6.69
N LEU A 29 -21.85 -11.54 -7.16
CA LEU A 29 -22.22 -11.83 -8.53
C LEU A 29 -23.74 -11.94 -8.60
N ASN A 30 -24.36 -11.22 -9.53
CA ASN A 30 -25.81 -11.14 -9.66
C ASN A 30 -26.28 -11.83 -10.94
N GLY A 31 -27.48 -12.41 -10.91
CA GLY A 31 -28.15 -12.93 -12.10
C GLY A 31 -27.57 -14.23 -12.64
N GLN A 32 -26.90 -15.04 -11.81
CA GLN A 32 -26.42 -16.34 -12.22
C GLN A 32 -27.61 -17.27 -12.49
N ASN A 33 -27.81 -17.64 -13.75
CA ASN A 33 -28.80 -18.64 -14.15
C ASN A 33 -28.22 -20.05 -13.94
N VAL A 34 -28.62 -20.71 -12.84
CA VAL A 34 -28.09 -22.04 -12.50
C VAL A 34 -28.64 -23.16 -13.38
N ALA A 35 -29.74 -22.92 -14.11
CA ALA A 35 -30.27 -23.84 -15.10
C ALA A 35 -29.37 -23.92 -16.35
N ALA A 36 -28.73 -22.80 -16.71
CA ALA A 36 -27.81 -22.71 -17.84
C ALA A 36 -26.36 -23.08 -17.45
N ASN A 37 -25.89 -22.60 -16.29
CA ASN A 37 -24.58 -22.93 -15.76
C ASN A 37 -24.63 -23.00 -14.22
N PRO A 38 -24.52 -24.19 -13.62
CA PRO A 38 -24.57 -24.35 -12.16
C PRO A 38 -23.26 -23.98 -11.45
N VAL A 39 -22.17 -23.69 -12.18
CA VAL A 39 -20.87 -23.34 -11.60
C VAL A 39 -20.75 -21.84 -11.41
N VAL A 40 -20.45 -21.42 -10.18
CA VAL A 40 -20.20 -20.03 -9.81
C VAL A 40 -18.77 -19.89 -9.31
N THR A 41 -17.95 -19.14 -10.05
CA THR A 41 -16.53 -18.97 -9.72
C THR A 41 -16.30 -17.59 -9.13
N PHE A 42 -15.67 -17.58 -7.94
CA PHE A 42 -15.03 -16.40 -7.40
C PHE A 42 -13.51 -16.60 -7.51
N GLN A 43 -12.81 -15.61 -8.04
CA GLN A 43 -11.36 -15.66 -8.23
C GLN A 43 -10.74 -14.48 -7.49
N THR A 44 -9.79 -14.76 -6.61
CA THR A 44 -8.94 -13.74 -6.00
C THR A 44 -7.83 -13.33 -6.96
N ILE A 45 -7.25 -12.17 -6.70
CA ILE A 45 -6.08 -11.65 -7.41
C ILE A 45 -4.95 -11.52 -6.39
N ASN A 46 -3.75 -11.97 -6.77
CA ASN A 46 -2.53 -11.72 -6.01
C ASN A 46 -2.13 -10.25 -6.16
N VAL A 47 -2.48 -9.43 -5.19
CA VAL A 47 -2.13 -8.01 -5.17
C VAL A 47 -0.71 -7.86 -4.63
N THR A 48 0.11 -7.05 -5.29
CA THR A 48 1.47 -6.73 -4.85
C THR A 48 1.58 -5.25 -4.54
N VAL A 49 2.00 -4.94 -3.31
CA VAL A 49 2.34 -3.58 -2.89
C VAL A 49 3.85 -3.42 -2.97
N GLU A 50 4.29 -2.32 -3.58
CA GLU A 50 5.70 -2.01 -3.79
C GLU A 50 6.11 -0.74 -3.04
N LEU A 51 7.26 -0.79 -2.39
CA LEU A 51 7.97 0.36 -1.84
C LEU A 51 9.15 0.67 -2.76
N ARG A 52 9.10 1.82 -3.45
CA ARG A 52 10.12 2.23 -4.41
C ARG A 52 10.84 3.51 -3.98
N ASP A 53 12.11 3.57 -4.31
CA ASP A 53 12.94 4.76 -4.15
C ASP A 53 12.55 5.88 -5.15
N SER A 54 13.19 7.03 -5.04
CA SER A 54 13.00 8.17 -5.94
C SER A 54 13.36 7.89 -7.41
N LEU A 55 14.20 6.90 -7.68
CA LEU A 55 14.58 6.48 -9.03
C LEU A 55 13.64 5.41 -9.59
N GLY A 56 12.73 4.90 -8.77
CA GLY A 56 11.78 3.86 -9.12
C GLY A 56 12.32 2.44 -8.89
N ASN A 57 13.45 2.24 -8.22
CA ASN A 57 13.91 0.91 -7.82
C ASN A 57 13.17 0.43 -6.57
N LEU A 58 13.05 -0.88 -6.37
CA LEU A 58 12.55 -1.43 -5.12
C LEU A 58 13.54 -1.13 -3.99
N ILE A 59 13.05 -0.67 -2.84
CA ILE A 59 13.88 -0.45 -1.66
C ILE A 59 14.25 -1.81 -1.05
N PRO A 60 15.54 -2.20 -1.00
CA PRO A 60 15.94 -3.47 -0.43
C PRO A 60 15.95 -3.44 1.10
N ASP A 61 15.86 -4.61 1.73
CA ASP A 61 15.63 -4.77 3.17
C ASP A 61 16.72 -4.11 4.03
N GLU A 62 17.97 -4.08 3.55
CA GLU A 62 19.09 -3.42 4.22
C GLU A 62 18.94 -1.90 4.33
N THR A 63 18.18 -1.28 3.42
CA THR A 63 17.86 0.16 3.45
C THR A 63 16.52 0.45 4.10
N GLY A 64 15.64 -0.54 4.16
CA GLY A 64 14.50 -0.56 5.06
C GLY A 64 13.28 -1.26 4.49
N THR A 65 12.31 -1.50 5.37
CA THR A 65 11.05 -2.19 5.04
C THR A 65 9.85 -1.30 5.34
N GLY A 66 8.79 -1.43 4.55
CA GLY A 66 7.52 -0.74 4.76
C GLY A 66 6.43 -1.65 5.34
N ALA A 67 5.71 -1.17 6.35
CA ALA A 67 4.53 -1.85 6.88
C ALA A 67 3.29 -1.44 6.09
N VAL A 68 2.55 -2.40 5.56
CA VAL A 68 1.42 -2.19 4.65
C VAL A 68 0.11 -2.55 5.34
N GLN A 69 -0.90 -1.72 5.13
CA GLN A 69 -2.28 -1.97 5.53
C GLN A 69 -3.22 -1.77 4.35
N TYR A 70 -4.38 -2.43 4.40
CA TYR A 70 -5.45 -2.23 3.43
C TYR A 70 -6.80 -2.06 4.14
N TYR A 71 -7.73 -1.32 3.54
CA TYR A 71 -9.04 -1.04 4.13
C TYR A 71 -10.10 -2.03 3.63
N ALA A 72 -10.64 -2.84 4.53
CA ALA A 72 -11.74 -3.78 4.28
C ALA A 72 -12.63 -3.88 5.52
N GLY A 73 -13.67 -3.01 5.57
CA GLY A 73 -14.52 -2.81 6.75
C GLY A 73 -13.77 -2.25 7.97
N GLY A 74 -12.56 -1.74 7.76
CA GLY A 74 -11.58 -1.35 8.78
C GLY A 74 -10.16 -1.54 8.25
N TRP A 75 -9.16 -0.93 8.88
CA TRP A 75 -7.76 -1.13 8.52
C TRP A 75 -7.31 -2.54 8.91
N ARG A 76 -6.80 -3.28 7.94
CA ARG A 76 -6.32 -4.66 8.08
C ARG A 76 -4.83 -4.70 7.78
N ASP A 77 -4.13 -5.60 8.46
CA ASP A 77 -2.73 -5.86 8.18
C ASP A 77 -2.56 -6.50 6.79
N PHE A 78 -1.76 -5.88 5.94
CA PHE A 78 -1.39 -6.46 4.66
C PHE A 78 -0.11 -7.30 4.80
N GLY A 79 0.83 -6.82 5.60
CA GLY A 79 2.15 -7.42 5.82
C GLY A 79 3.25 -6.36 5.79
N VAL A 80 4.49 -6.81 5.79
CA VAL A 80 5.68 -5.95 5.65
C VAL A 80 6.37 -6.30 4.34
N THR A 81 6.96 -5.32 3.66
CA THR A 81 7.72 -5.58 2.43
C THR A 81 8.98 -6.39 2.71
N ALA A 82 9.29 -7.33 1.83
CA ALA A 82 10.57 -8.02 1.71
C ALA A 82 11.13 -7.79 0.31
N GLY A 83 12.36 -7.32 0.19
CA GLY A 83 12.93 -6.84 -1.08
C GLY A 83 12.09 -5.73 -1.74
N GLY A 84 11.45 -4.89 -0.92
CA GLY A 84 10.59 -3.79 -1.39
C GLY A 84 9.18 -4.21 -1.83
N GLN A 85 8.78 -5.48 -1.68
CA GLN A 85 7.45 -5.95 -2.09
C GLN A 85 6.73 -6.73 -0.97
N ALA A 86 5.41 -6.61 -0.93
CA ALA A 86 4.53 -7.50 -0.16
C ALA A 86 3.38 -7.95 -1.06
N SER A 87 2.95 -9.21 -0.95
CA SER A 87 1.84 -9.73 -1.76
C SER A 87 0.74 -10.39 -0.92
N LYS A 88 -0.51 -10.31 -1.38
CA LYS A 88 -1.67 -10.96 -0.74
C LYS A 88 -2.79 -11.19 -1.75
N GLU A 89 -3.43 -12.35 -1.66
CA GLU A 89 -4.70 -12.64 -2.34
C GLU A 89 -5.81 -11.73 -1.79
N LEU A 90 -6.49 -10.99 -2.68
CA LEU A 90 -7.66 -10.17 -2.38
C LEU A 90 -8.77 -10.41 -3.41
N LEU A 91 -10.01 -10.07 -3.05
CA LEU A 91 -11.10 -10.04 -4.04
C LEU A 91 -10.84 -8.94 -5.07
N PRO A 92 -11.30 -9.07 -6.33
CA PRO A 92 -11.09 -8.10 -7.39
C PRO A 92 -12.00 -6.86 -7.21
N LEU A 93 -11.70 -6.04 -6.22
CA LEU A 93 -12.46 -4.85 -5.82
C LEU A 93 -11.56 -3.61 -5.76
N SER A 94 -12.14 -2.46 -5.43
CA SER A 94 -11.37 -1.26 -5.08
C SER A 94 -11.09 -1.20 -3.59
N TYR A 95 -9.84 -0.93 -3.22
CA TYR A 95 -9.37 -0.82 -1.84
C TYR A 95 -8.65 0.50 -1.60
N SER A 96 -8.55 0.90 -0.34
CA SER A 96 -7.52 1.85 0.10
C SER A 96 -6.34 1.09 0.69
N PHE A 97 -5.13 1.52 0.39
CA PHE A 97 -3.89 0.99 0.93
C PHE A 97 -3.17 2.07 1.72
N ALA A 98 -2.40 1.69 2.72
CA ALA A 98 -1.53 2.59 3.43
C ALA A 98 -0.17 1.94 3.70
N MET A 99 0.88 2.74 3.59
CA MET A 99 2.26 2.36 3.84
C MET A 99 2.78 3.18 5.01
N THR A 100 3.46 2.54 5.95
CA THR A 100 4.28 3.18 6.96
C THR A 100 5.74 2.84 6.71
N TYR A 101 6.55 3.87 6.45
CA TYR A 101 7.98 3.77 6.19
C TYR A 101 8.68 5.00 6.75
N ALA A 102 9.88 4.82 7.33
CA ALA A 102 10.66 5.90 7.96
C ALA A 102 9.86 6.77 8.95
N ASN A 103 8.93 6.15 9.70
CA ASN A 103 8.01 6.78 10.67
C ASN A 103 6.94 7.71 10.07
N ALA A 104 6.85 7.78 8.74
CA ALA A 104 5.78 8.47 8.04
C ALA A 104 4.71 7.49 7.56
N ARG A 105 3.51 8.00 7.27
CA ARG A 105 2.42 7.21 6.71
C ARG A 105 1.86 7.88 5.46
N GLN A 106 1.72 7.11 4.38
CA GLN A 106 1.02 7.52 3.16
C GLN A 106 -0.18 6.60 2.95
N GLN A 107 -1.28 7.16 2.42
CA GLN A 107 -2.48 6.41 2.07
C GLN A 107 -2.85 6.68 0.60
N LEU A 108 -3.13 5.60 -0.13
CA LEU A 108 -3.66 5.62 -1.49
C LEU A 108 -5.08 5.08 -1.47
N ASN A 109 -6.04 5.85 -1.99
CA ASN A 109 -7.45 5.49 -1.98
C ASN A 109 -7.92 4.96 -3.33
N GLY A 110 -8.93 4.10 -3.32
CA GLY A 110 -9.65 3.70 -4.53
C GLY A 110 -8.83 2.89 -5.54
N GLN A 111 -7.81 2.17 -5.09
CA GLN A 111 -6.99 1.30 -5.93
C GLN A 111 -7.83 0.10 -6.40
N ASN A 112 -8.21 0.08 -7.67
CA ASN A 112 -8.95 -1.02 -8.28
C ASN A 112 -8.00 -2.16 -8.65
N VAL A 113 -7.90 -3.16 -7.77
CA VAL A 113 -6.96 -4.27 -7.96
C VAL A 113 -7.38 -5.25 -9.05
N ALA A 114 -8.64 -5.17 -9.50
CA ALA A 114 -9.10 -5.92 -10.68
C ALA A 114 -8.54 -5.37 -11.98
N ALA A 115 -8.23 -4.06 -12.03
CA ALA A 115 -7.65 -3.40 -13.19
C ALA A 115 -6.12 -3.41 -13.15
N ASN A 116 -5.54 -3.20 -11.96
CA ASN A 116 -4.10 -3.24 -11.76
C ASN A 116 -3.79 -3.83 -10.38
N ALA A 117 -3.17 -5.00 -10.35
CA ALA A 117 -2.80 -5.69 -9.11
C ALA A 117 -1.54 -5.12 -8.43
N ILE A 118 -0.87 -4.12 -9.03
CA ILE A 118 0.31 -3.47 -8.47
C ILE A 118 -0.08 -2.13 -7.82
N VAL A 119 0.24 -1.98 -6.54
CA VAL A 119 0.06 -0.74 -5.77
C VAL A 119 1.42 -0.17 -5.41
N THR A 120 1.80 0.96 -5.99
CA THR A 120 3.13 1.54 -5.81
C THR A 120 3.11 2.70 -4.82
N PHE A 121 3.92 2.60 -3.77
CA PHE A 121 4.32 3.71 -2.91
C PHE A 121 5.74 4.12 -3.32
N GLN A 122 5.88 5.33 -3.84
CA GLN A 122 7.17 5.87 -4.27
C GLN A 122 7.63 6.97 -3.32
N THR A 123 8.89 6.91 -2.88
CA THR A 123 9.50 7.92 -2.01
C THR A 123 10.11 9.06 -2.82
N GLY A 124 10.46 10.14 -2.13
CA GLY A 124 11.39 11.16 -2.59
C GLY A 124 12.70 11.06 -1.83
N GLN A 125 13.82 11.25 -2.53
CA GLN A 125 15.13 11.39 -1.90
C GLN A 125 15.22 12.76 -1.26
N VAL A 126 15.87 12.89 -0.12
CA VAL A 126 16.09 14.17 0.56
C VAL A 126 17.59 14.44 0.67
N HIS A 127 18.03 15.57 0.13
CA HIS A 127 19.43 15.98 0.10
C HIS A 127 19.59 17.33 0.80
N SER A 128 20.43 17.42 1.83
CA SER A 128 20.80 18.71 2.44
C SER A 128 22.01 19.30 1.73
N ASP A 129 21.83 20.42 1.03
CA ASP A 129 22.90 21.05 0.24
C ASP A 129 24.01 21.62 1.15
N SER A 130 23.62 22.17 2.29
CA SER A 130 24.53 22.63 3.35
C SER A 130 25.25 21.50 4.10
N GLY A 131 24.68 20.29 4.07
CA GLY A 131 25.12 19.16 4.91
C GLY A 131 24.87 19.35 6.41
N THR A 132 24.06 20.34 6.83
CA THR A 132 23.84 20.67 8.24
C THR A 132 22.52 20.13 8.78
N ALA A 133 21.68 19.51 7.95
CA ALA A 133 20.48 18.82 8.41
C ALA A 133 20.86 17.65 9.34
N ILE A 134 20.26 17.62 10.53
CA ILE A 134 20.57 16.60 11.56
C ILE A 134 19.34 15.82 12.00
N GLN A 135 18.14 16.38 11.88
CA GLN A 135 16.90 15.71 12.25
C GLN A 135 15.75 16.10 11.32
N TYR A 136 14.78 15.20 11.22
CA TYR A 136 13.49 15.46 10.59
C TYR A 136 12.35 15.06 11.54
N TYR A 137 11.19 15.69 11.42
CA TYR A 137 10.04 15.42 12.27
C TYR A 137 9.04 14.46 11.59
N ALA A 138 8.87 13.27 12.17
CA ALA A 138 7.89 12.26 11.75
C ALA A 138 7.35 11.50 12.98
N GLY A 139 6.23 12.00 13.53
CA GLY A 139 5.68 11.53 14.81
C GLY A 139 6.61 11.75 16.02
N GLY A 140 7.63 12.61 15.85
CA GLY A 140 8.75 12.82 16.76
C GLY A 140 10.01 13.18 15.97
N TRP A 141 11.02 13.75 16.63
CA TRP A 141 12.30 14.05 16.00
C TRP A 141 13.08 12.76 15.74
N ARG A 142 13.50 12.56 14.49
CA ARG A 142 14.25 11.42 13.99
C ARG A 142 15.58 11.90 13.41
N SER A 143 16.63 11.09 13.51
CA SER A 143 17.94 11.43 12.91
C SER A 143 17.80 11.53 11.39
N PHE A 144 18.38 12.58 10.82
CA PHE A 144 18.51 12.71 9.37
C PHE A 144 19.79 12.02 8.90
N VAL A 145 19.71 11.35 7.75
CA VAL A 145 20.86 10.82 7.02
C VAL A 145 20.79 11.39 5.62
N GLN A 146 21.93 11.85 5.10
CA GLN A 146 22.00 12.41 3.76
C GLN A 146 21.46 11.41 2.73
N ASP A 147 20.69 11.92 1.77
CA ASP A 147 20.10 11.13 0.67
C ASP A 147 19.08 10.07 1.10
N MET A 148 18.51 10.19 2.31
CA MET A 148 17.47 9.28 2.77
C MET A 148 16.19 9.38 1.92
N GLN A 149 15.46 8.28 1.85
CA GLN A 149 14.17 8.18 1.16
C GLN A 149 13.03 8.44 2.14
N LEU A 150 12.09 9.31 1.80
CA LEU A 150 10.90 9.59 2.60
C LEU A 150 9.62 9.47 1.77
N LEU A 151 8.54 8.96 2.38
CA LEU A 151 7.22 9.00 1.77
C LEU A 151 6.77 10.44 1.54
N PRO A 152 5.99 10.75 0.48
CA PRO A 152 5.52 12.09 0.22
C PRO A 152 4.70 12.68 1.38
N ALA A 153 5.21 13.75 1.95
CA ALA A 153 4.57 14.57 2.97
C ALA A 153 5.37 15.87 3.16
N SER A 154 4.88 16.78 3.98
CA SER A 154 5.68 17.90 4.48
C SER A 154 6.39 17.49 5.77
N TYR A 155 7.72 17.64 5.81
CA TYR A 155 8.53 17.34 6.98
C TYR A 155 9.26 18.58 7.46
N THR A 156 9.29 18.79 8.77
CA THR A 156 10.13 19.82 9.38
C THR A 156 11.53 19.26 9.63
N PHE A 157 12.55 19.95 9.15
CA PHE A 157 13.96 19.61 9.36
C PHE A 157 14.58 20.55 10.38
N ARG A 158 15.59 20.04 11.09
CA ARG A 158 16.41 20.77 12.05
C ARG A 158 17.87 20.72 11.60
N PHE A 159 18.54 21.85 11.75
CA PHE A 159 19.90 22.08 11.27
C PHE A 159 20.87 22.36 12.42
N SER A 160 22.16 22.07 12.21
CA SER A 160 23.22 22.28 13.21
C SER A 160 23.89 23.66 13.12
N ASP A 161 23.60 24.45 12.10
CA ASP A 161 24.25 25.74 11.77
C ASP A 161 23.46 26.98 12.21
N ALA A 162 22.55 26.80 13.18
CA ALA A 162 21.61 27.81 13.65
C ALA A 162 20.53 28.25 12.63
N THR A 163 20.46 27.62 11.45
CA THR A 163 19.30 27.78 10.56
C THR A 163 18.03 27.35 11.28
N PRO A 164 16.96 28.18 11.27
CA PRO A 164 15.70 27.84 11.90
C PRO A 164 15.13 26.53 11.35
N ASN A 165 14.42 25.78 12.20
CA ASN A 165 13.69 24.60 11.74
C ASN A 165 12.68 25.00 10.65
N GLN A 166 12.70 24.29 9.53
CA GLN A 166 11.89 24.63 8.37
C GLN A 166 11.20 23.39 7.79
N ALA A 167 9.96 23.57 7.34
CA ALA A 167 9.18 22.54 6.68
C ALA A 167 9.46 22.53 5.17
N TYR A 168 9.69 21.34 4.62
CA TYR A 168 9.87 21.11 3.19
C TYR A 168 8.87 20.04 2.70
N PRO A 169 8.14 20.30 1.59
CA PRO A 169 7.37 19.27 0.93
C PRO A 169 8.31 18.29 0.23
N ILE A 170 8.10 16.99 0.47
CA ILE A 170 8.82 15.92 -0.21
C ILE A 170 7.92 15.36 -1.30
N ALA A 171 8.32 15.54 -2.55
CA ALA A 171 7.65 14.97 -3.71
C ALA A 171 8.22 13.58 -4.04
N PRO A 172 7.38 12.63 -4.50
CA PRO A 172 7.85 11.31 -4.93
C PRO A 172 8.65 11.40 -6.24
N GLY A 173 9.54 10.45 -6.46
CA GLY A 173 10.20 10.27 -7.76
C GLY A 173 11.25 11.33 -8.11
N VAL A 174 11.66 12.16 -7.15
CA VAL A 174 12.64 13.23 -7.34
C VAL A 174 13.59 13.35 -6.16
N THR A 175 14.70 14.04 -6.37
CA THR A 175 15.55 14.54 -5.29
C THR A 175 15.00 15.87 -4.80
N ASN A 176 14.66 15.91 -3.51
CA ASN A 176 14.17 17.09 -2.82
C ASN A 176 15.35 17.72 -2.09
N VAL A 177 15.85 18.82 -2.64
CA VAL A 177 16.96 19.57 -2.02
C VAL A 177 16.38 20.44 -0.91
N ILE A 178 16.92 20.23 0.29
CA ILE A 178 16.70 21.08 1.46
C ILE A 178 18.00 21.83 1.75
N HIS A 179 17.90 22.83 2.62
CA HIS A 179 19.00 23.69 3.07
C HIS A 179 20.38 23.02 3.04
#